data_AF-R1G7W0-F1
#
_entry.id   AF-R1G7W0-F1
#
_cell.length_a   1.000
_cell.length_b   1.000
_cell.length_c   1.000
_cell.angle_alpha   90.00
_cell.angle_beta   90.00
_cell.angle_gamma   90.00
#
_symmetry.space_group_name_H-M   'P 1'
#
loop_
_entity.id
_entity.type
_entity.pdbx_description
1 polymer ?
#
loop_
_entity_poly.entity_id
_entity_poly.type
_entity_poly.pdbx_seq_one_letter_code
_entity_poly.pdbx_strand_id
1 'polypeptide(L)'
;MPTAELLFKTAAILDAVSIVGHTAMGFTTVHPALNSIPTAASRERKVGQRGAQGAWNYFNASLLISAALNWQWARTGGPQTTEETVALATTVAMGLVNSFRYAQVGEYPPLACLLVAPLLSLAATLKG
;
A
#
# COMPACT_ATOMS: atom_id res chain seq x y z
N MET A 1 -8.11 25.76 0.13
CA MET A 1 -7.47 24.61 -0.55
C MET A 1 -6.55 23.92 0.45
N PRO A 2 -6.46 22.58 0.48
CA PRO A 2 -5.57 21.87 1.40
C PRO A 2 -4.09 22.16 1.08
N THR A 3 -3.28 22.37 2.12
CA THR A 3 -1.82 22.58 2.03
C THR A 3 -1.09 21.27 1.71
N ALA A 4 0.12 21.35 1.16
CA ALA A 4 0.97 20.17 0.93
C ALA A 4 1.21 19.38 2.22
N GLU A 5 1.50 20.08 3.33
CA GLU A 5 1.64 19.49 4.66
C GLU A 5 0.41 18.67 5.07
N LEU A 6 -0.80 19.22 4.90
CA LEU A 6 -2.04 18.54 5.27
C LEU A 6 -2.24 17.28 4.42
N LEU A 7 -1.98 17.35 3.12
CA LEU A 7 -2.09 16.22 2.21
C LEU A 7 -1.14 15.08 2.59
N PHE A 8 0.12 15.39 2.90
CA PHE A 8 1.09 14.42 3.38
C PHE A 8 0.68 13.80 4.73
N LYS A 9 0.21 14.60 5.68
CA LYS A 9 -0.29 14.08 6.97
C LYS A 9 -1.50 13.17 6.79
N THR A 10 -2.44 13.53 5.90
CA THR A 10 -3.58 12.67 5.59
C THR A 10 -3.13 11.35 4.96
N ALA A 11 -2.21 11.39 3.99
CA ALA A 11 -1.64 10.18 3.40
C ALA A 11 -0.98 9.28 4.46
N ALA A 12 -0.18 9.87 5.37
CA ALA A 12 0.47 9.13 6.45
C ALA A 12 -0.53 8.41 7.37
N ILE A 13 -1.62 9.09 7.74
CA ILE A 13 -2.68 8.51 8.58
C ILE A 13 -3.41 7.38 7.85
N LEU A 14 -3.73 7.57 6.56
CA LEU A 14 -4.39 6.56 5.76
C LEU A 14 -3.54 5.30 5.64
N ASP A 15 -2.25 5.43 5.37
CA ASP A 15 -1.31 4.31 5.32
C ASP A 15 -1.25 3.57 6.65
N ALA A 16 -1.12 4.31 7.77
CA ALA A 16 -1.03 3.73 9.11
C ALA A 16 -2.31 3.00 9.54
N VAL A 17 -3.48 3.61 9.34
CA VAL A 17 -4.78 2.96 9.64
C VAL A 17 -5.02 1.75 8.75
N SER A 18 -4.57 1.80 7.49
CA SER A 18 -4.74 0.70 6.54
C SER A 18 -4.00 -0.57 6.96
N ILE A 19 -2.98 -0.50 7.83
CA ILE A 19 -2.31 -1.69 8.40
C ILE A 19 -3.31 -2.56 9.16
N VAL A 20 -4.22 -1.96 9.92
CA VAL A 20 -5.24 -2.69 10.69
C VAL A 20 -6.22 -3.39 9.73
N GLY A 21 -6.73 -2.65 8.75
CA GLY A 21 -7.64 -3.18 7.74
C GLY A 21 -7.01 -4.29 6.88
N HIS A 22 -5.78 -4.08 6.42
CA HIS A 22 -4.98 -5.05 5.66
C HIS A 22 -4.72 -6.34 6.43
N THR A 23 -4.38 -6.21 7.72
CA THR A 23 -4.17 -7.35 8.60
C THR A 23 -5.48 -8.13 8.82
N ALA A 24 -6.59 -7.42 9.09
CA ALA A 24 -7.90 -8.05 9.25
C ALA A 24 -8.33 -8.80 7.98
N MET A 25 -8.22 -8.16 6.80
CA MET A 25 -8.50 -8.79 5.51
C MET A 25 -7.60 -10.00 5.25
N GLY A 26 -6.35 -9.93 5.70
CA GLY A 26 -5.42 -11.06 5.69
C GLY A 26 -6.01 -12.29 6.36
N PHE A 27 -6.50 -12.14 7.59
CA PHE A 27 -7.05 -13.26 8.36
C PHE A 27 -8.42 -13.72 7.86
N THR A 28 -9.28 -12.81 7.42
CA THR A 28 -10.68 -13.16 7.07
C THR A 28 -10.84 -13.61 5.63
N THR A 29 -9.99 -13.15 4.70
CA THR A 29 -10.20 -13.32 3.26
C THR A 29 -8.98 -13.94 2.58
N VAL A 30 -7.80 -13.32 2.71
CA VAL A 30 -6.64 -13.69 1.89
C VAL A 30 -5.99 -15.00 2.32
N HIS A 31 -5.68 -15.16 3.61
CA HIS A 31 -5.05 -16.40 4.09
C HIS A 31 -5.95 -17.62 3.90
N PRO A 32 -7.28 -17.57 4.15
CA PRO A 32 -8.19 -18.65 3.78
C PRO A 32 -8.16 -19.01 2.30
N ALA A 33 -8.23 -18.01 1.39
CA ALA A 33 -8.20 -18.24 -0.05
C ALA A 33 -6.86 -18.83 -0.53
N LEU A 34 -5.74 -18.39 0.07
CA LEU A 34 -4.44 -18.98 -0.23
C LEU A 34 -4.33 -20.40 0.34
N ASN A 35 -4.88 -20.66 1.52
CA ASN A 35 -4.87 -21.97 2.18
C ASN A 35 -5.72 -23.02 1.44
N SER A 36 -6.69 -22.62 0.61
CA SER A 36 -7.48 -23.55 -0.21
C SER A 36 -6.73 -24.07 -1.44
N ILE A 37 -5.54 -23.55 -1.75
CA ILE A 37 -4.73 -24.04 -2.87
C ILE A 37 -4.23 -25.47 -2.54
N PRO A 38 -4.45 -26.47 -3.41
CA PRO A 38 -4.00 -27.84 -3.17
C PRO A 38 -2.48 -27.97 -3.36
N THR A 39 -1.74 -28.04 -2.25
CA THR A 39 -0.26 -28.05 -2.24
C THR A 39 0.39 -29.40 -1.94
N ALA A 40 -0.39 -30.43 -1.54
CA ALA A 40 0.14 -31.72 -1.08
C ALA A 40 1.02 -32.44 -2.12
N ALA A 41 0.64 -32.37 -3.39
CA ALA A 41 1.34 -33.07 -4.49
C ALA A 41 2.23 -32.16 -5.36
N SER A 42 2.35 -30.86 -5.06
CA SER A 42 3.11 -29.91 -5.88
C SER A 42 3.92 -28.94 -5.04
N ARG A 43 5.25 -29.08 -5.11
CA ARG A 43 6.21 -28.15 -4.49
C ARG A 43 6.02 -26.72 -5.02
N GLU A 44 5.78 -26.55 -6.31
CA GLU A 44 5.58 -25.23 -6.94
C GLU A 44 4.37 -24.51 -6.35
N ARG A 45 3.24 -25.21 -6.20
CA ARG A 45 2.05 -24.64 -5.54
C ARG A 45 2.32 -24.27 -4.09
N LYS A 46 3.09 -25.09 -3.38
CA LYS A 46 3.51 -24.80 -1.99
C LYS A 46 4.37 -23.54 -1.91
N VAL A 47 5.32 -23.36 -2.83
CA VAL A 47 6.16 -22.15 -2.92
C VAL A 47 5.30 -20.93 -3.24
N GLY A 48 4.40 -21.01 -4.23
CA GLY A 48 3.51 -19.92 -4.59
C GLY A 48 2.60 -19.48 -3.45
N GLN A 49 1.98 -20.44 -2.75
CA GLN A 49 1.15 -20.17 -1.56
C GLN A 49 1.95 -19.44 -0.47
N ARG A 50 3.13 -19.96 -0.10
CA ARG A 50 3.97 -19.34 0.94
C ARG A 50 4.51 -17.98 0.53
N GLY A 51 4.90 -17.81 -0.72
CA GLY A 51 5.33 -16.53 -1.28
C GLY A 51 4.23 -15.48 -1.21
N ALA A 52 3.00 -15.83 -1.62
CA ALA A 52 1.86 -14.94 -1.55
C ALA A 52 1.48 -14.55 -0.11
N GLN A 53 1.49 -15.52 0.82
CA GLN A 53 1.27 -15.24 2.26
C GLN A 53 2.34 -14.31 2.83
N GLY A 54 3.60 -14.57 2.50
CA GLY A 54 4.73 -13.75 2.93
C GLY A 54 4.63 -12.32 2.38
N ALA A 55 4.35 -12.17 1.09
CA ALA A 55 4.19 -10.88 0.43
C ALA A 55 3.02 -10.08 1.01
N TRP A 56 1.88 -10.73 1.26
CA TRP A 56 0.74 -10.11 1.92
C TRP A 56 1.12 -9.55 3.29
N ASN A 57 1.77 -10.35 4.14
CA ASN A 57 2.16 -9.92 5.48
C ASN A 57 3.24 -8.82 5.45
N TYR A 58 4.19 -8.93 4.53
CA TYR A 58 5.26 -7.94 4.37
C TYR A 58 4.75 -6.56 3.93
N PHE A 59 3.61 -6.51 3.24
CA PHE A 59 3.01 -5.24 2.82
C PHE A 59 2.69 -4.29 3.97
N ASN A 60 2.44 -4.80 5.19
CA ASN A 60 2.31 -3.96 6.39
C ASN A 60 3.57 -3.14 6.67
N ALA A 61 4.76 -3.69 6.41
CA ALA A 61 6.01 -2.94 6.54
C ALA A 61 6.10 -1.83 5.50
N SER A 62 5.67 -2.10 4.26
CA SER A 62 5.60 -1.09 3.20
C SER A 62 4.65 0.04 3.55
N LEU A 63 3.47 -0.26 4.10
CA LEU A 63 2.52 0.75 4.59
C LEU A 63 3.12 1.61 5.71
N LEU A 64 3.83 1.01 6.66
CA LEU A 64 4.48 1.75 7.73
C LEU A 64 5.60 2.66 7.20
N ILE A 65 6.39 2.19 6.24
CA ILE A 65 7.43 2.99 5.57
C ILE A 65 6.79 4.16 4.83
N SER A 66 5.73 3.93 4.05
CA SER A 66 5.00 5.01 3.36
C SER A 66 4.41 6.02 4.34
N ALA A 67 3.86 5.56 5.47
CA ALA A 67 3.36 6.45 6.52
C ALA A 67 4.49 7.33 7.11
N ALA A 68 5.65 6.74 7.40
CA ALA A 68 6.80 7.45 7.94
C ALA A 68 7.38 8.47 6.93
N LEU A 69 7.50 8.10 5.66
CA LEU A 69 7.95 8.98 4.59
C LEU A 69 6.98 10.15 4.39
N ASN A 70 5.68 9.88 4.33
CA ASN A 70 4.66 10.95 4.26
C ASN A 70 4.75 11.89 5.46
N TRP A 71 4.96 11.37 6.67
CA TRP A 71 5.15 12.20 7.87
C TRP A 71 6.44 13.05 7.83
N GLN A 72 7.51 12.52 7.23
CA GLN A 72 8.73 13.28 6.96
C GLN A 72 8.47 14.38 5.92
N TRP A 73 7.87 14.04 4.79
CA TRP A 73 7.58 14.97 3.69
C TRP A 73 6.65 16.10 4.07
N ALA A 74 5.73 15.87 5.01
CA ALA A 74 4.93 16.93 5.60
C ALA A 74 5.77 18.05 6.23
N ARG A 75 6.98 17.74 6.73
CA ARG A 75 7.89 18.71 7.36
C ARG A 75 8.94 19.25 6.40
N THR A 76 9.33 18.47 5.39
CA THR A 76 10.40 18.85 4.44
C THR A 76 9.86 19.43 3.13
N GLY A 77 8.55 19.41 2.91
CA GLY A 77 7.93 19.91 1.68
C GLY A 77 7.96 18.91 0.52
N GLY A 78 8.15 17.61 0.79
CA GLY A 78 8.17 16.56 -0.24
C GLY A 78 9.41 15.67 -0.20
N PRO A 79 9.55 14.73 -1.16
CA PRO A 79 10.75 13.92 -1.37
C PRO A 79 12.02 14.78 -1.49
N GLN A 80 13.05 14.43 -0.74
CA GLN A 80 14.30 15.18 -0.68
C GLN A 80 15.43 14.51 -1.48
N THR A 81 15.29 13.23 -1.82
CA THR A 81 16.28 12.47 -2.59
C THR A 81 15.68 11.82 -3.82
N THR A 82 16.54 11.39 -4.74
CA THR A 82 16.15 10.59 -5.91
C THR A 82 15.47 9.29 -5.48
N GLU A 83 15.98 8.64 -4.44
CA GLU A 83 15.42 7.40 -3.90
C GLU A 83 14.02 7.60 -3.35
N GLU A 84 13.77 8.70 -2.62
CA GLU A 84 12.43 9.04 -2.12
C GLU A 84 11.47 9.36 -3.28
N THR A 85 11.96 10.03 -4.32
CA THR A 85 11.18 10.34 -5.53
C THR A 85 10.80 9.06 -6.27
N VAL A 86 11.75 8.13 -6.43
CA VAL A 86 11.51 6.80 -7.03
C VAL A 86 10.55 5.99 -6.16
N ALA A 87 10.69 6.04 -4.83
CA ALA A 87 9.78 5.36 -3.91
C ALA A 87 8.34 5.86 -4.07
N LEU A 88 8.13 7.18 -4.14
CA LEU A 88 6.82 7.76 -4.40
C LEU A 88 6.28 7.35 -5.77
N ALA A 89 7.07 7.49 -6.84
CA ALA A 89 6.65 7.17 -8.19
C ALA A 89 6.26 5.69 -8.36
N THR A 90 7.06 4.78 -7.82
CA THR A 90 6.79 3.34 -7.84
C THR A 90 5.56 2.98 -7.03
N THR A 91 5.36 3.62 -5.88
CA THR A 91 4.17 3.44 -5.03
C THR A 91 2.91 3.91 -5.74
N VAL A 92 2.93 5.07 -6.41
CA VAL A 92 1.80 5.55 -7.22
C VAL A 92 1.50 4.60 -8.38
N ALA A 93 2.53 4.19 -9.14
CA ALA A 93 2.35 3.33 -10.30
C ALA A 93 1.76 1.96 -9.92
N MET A 94 2.36 1.28 -8.93
CA MET A 94 1.86 -0.01 -8.46
C MET A 94 0.52 0.12 -7.75
N GLY A 95 0.31 1.22 -7.04
CA GLY A 95 -0.94 1.57 -6.41
C GLY A 95 -2.09 1.62 -7.42
N LEU A 96 -1.92 2.35 -8.53
CA LEU A 96 -2.89 2.41 -9.63
C LEU A 96 -3.20 1.04 -10.24
N VAL A 97 -2.17 0.25 -10.54
CA VAL A 97 -2.32 -1.09 -11.13
C VAL A 97 -3.13 -2.00 -10.20
N ASN A 98 -2.81 -2.03 -8.91
CA ASN A 98 -3.49 -2.88 -7.94
C ASN A 98 -4.92 -2.37 -7.65
N SER A 99 -5.11 -1.06 -7.63
CA SER A 99 -6.42 -0.42 -7.44
C SER A 99 -7.41 -0.82 -8.54
N PHE A 100 -6.95 -0.90 -9.78
CA PHE A 100 -7.78 -1.38 -10.89
C PHE A 100 -8.26 -2.82 -10.66
N ARG A 101 -7.37 -3.72 -10.20
CA ARG A 101 -7.72 -5.12 -9.92
C ARG A 101 -8.75 -5.26 -8.80
N TYR A 102 -8.64 -4.44 -7.76
CA TYR A 102 -9.60 -4.42 -6.67
C TYR A 102 -10.96 -3.86 -7.09
N ALA A 103 -10.96 -2.79 -7.90
CA ALA A 103 -12.19 -2.24 -8.46
C ALA A 103 -12.93 -3.23 -9.36
N GLN A 104 -12.22 -4.08 -10.11
CA GLN A 104 -12.82 -5.13 -10.96
C GLN A 104 -13.64 -6.16 -10.18
N VAL A 105 -13.29 -6.41 -8.91
CA VAL A 105 -14.00 -7.35 -8.04
C VAL A 105 -14.91 -6.66 -7.02
N GLY A 106 -15.11 -5.34 -7.15
CA GLY A 106 -15.97 -4.55 -6.27
C GLY A 106 -15.46 -4.36 -4.84
N GLU A 107 -14.16 -4.59 -4.60
CA GLU A 107 -13.54 -4.45 -3.29
C GLU A 107 -12.83 -3.09 -3.21
N TYR A 108 -13.43 -2.11 -2.54
CA TYR A 108 -12.94 -0.73 -2.49
C TYR A 108 -12.11 -0.34 -1.25
N PRO A 109 -12.25 -0.95 -0.06
CA PRO A 109 -11.44 -0.60 1.11
C PRO A 109 -9.92 -0.53 0.87
N PRO A 110 -9.28 -1.44 0.09
CA PRO A 110 -7.85 -1.36 -0.20
C PRO A 110 -7.43 -0.10 -0.97
N LEU A 111 -8.36 0.59 -1.65
CA LEU A 111 -8.04 1.81 -2.40
C LEU A 111 -7.57 2.96 -1.51
N ALA A 112 -7.85 2.93 -0.21
CA ALA A 112 -7.39 3.97 0.71
C ALA A 112 -5.85 4.09 0.71
N CYS A 113 -5.13 2.98 0.86
CA CYS A 113 -3.67 2.97 0.84
C CYS A 113 -3.07 2.69 -0.55
N LEU A 114 -3.80 2.03 -1.45
CA LEU A 114 -3.30 1.74 -2.79
C LEU A 114 -3.50 2.91 -3.77
N LEU A 115 -4.50 3.76 -3.57
CA LEU A 115 -4.82 4.83 -4.50
C LEU A 115 -4.81 6.20 -3.84
N VAL A 116 -5.62 6.36 -2.79
CA VAL A 116 -5.89 7.67 -2.21
C VAL A 116 -4.63 8.22 -1.54
N ALA A 117 -3.98 7.47 -0.65
CA ALA A 117 -2.77 7.94 0.02
C ALA A 117 -1.64 8.28 -0.96
N PRO A 118 -1.25 7.43 -1.94
CA PRO A 118 -0.22 7.78 -2.92
C PRO A 118 -0.57 8.99 -3.78
N LEU A 119 -1.84 9.16 -4.18
CA LEU A 119 -2.27 10.33 -4.95
C LEU A 119 -2.27 11.61 -4.12
N LEU A 120 -2.58 11.54 -2.82
CA LEU A 120 -2.43 12.67 -1.91
C LEU A 120 -0.96 13.07 -1.79
N SER A 121 -0.06 12.10 -1.63
CA SER A 121 1.39 12.35 -1.61
C SER A 121 1.87 12.98 -2.91
N LEU A 122 1.45 12.45 -4.06
CA LEU A 122 1.79 13.02 -5.37
C LEU A 122 1.26 14.45 -5.52
N ALA A 123 -0.01 14.69 -5.18
CA ALA A 123 -0.61 16.02 -5.25
C ALA A 123 0.07 17.01 -4.29
N ALA A 124 0.54 16.55 -3.12
CA ALA A 124 1.31 17.35 -2.19
C ALA A 124 2.68 17.73 -2.78
N THR A 125 3.40 16.77 -3.35
CA THR A 125 4.68 16.99 -4.04
C THR A 125 4.54 17.94 -5.22
N LEU A 126 3.45 17.88 -5.99
CA LEU A 126 3.25 18.79 -7.13
C LEU A 126 2.84 20.22 -6.73
N LYS A 127 2.48 20.44 -5.46
CA LYS A 127 2.12 21.76 -4.92
C LYS A 127 3.31 22.48 -4.25
N GLY A 128 4.38 21.76 -3.92
CA GLY A 128 5.55 22.24 -3.20
C GLY A 128 6.77 22.26 -4.09
#